data_AF-A0A0E2UHI0-F1
#
_entry.id   AF-A0A0E2UHI0-F1
#
_cell.length_a   1.000
_cell.length_b   1.000
_cell.length_c   1.000
_cell.angle_alpha   90.00
_cell.angle_beta   90.00
_cell.angle_gamma   90.00
#
_symmetry.space_group_name_H-M   'P 1'
#
loop_
_entity.id
_entity.type
_entity.pdbx_description
1 polymer ?
#
loop_
_entity_poly.entity_id
_entity_poly.type
_entity_poly.pdbx_seq_one_letter_code
_entity_poly.pdbx_strand_id
1 'polypeptide(L)'
;MANQKNRKKELRQELKRQGITGQDHPKVVTLDKGTDITAIPTDAETVEIVEKPSFEEFAKNPELEGLSADKVKSLYDQGITSPEEIKNFKEEELLDIKGVGPATVEKLSETVGVDGKGSLNEFSELKEVADIRSDLVEMLYHEGITTAADFKKWSKDDLIAINGIGPATVDKLVENGAKLKK
;
A
#
# COMPACT_ATOMS: atom_id res chain seq x y z
N MET A 1 -28.67 48.99 -31.57
CA MET A 1 -27.70 48.80 -30.48
C MET A 1 -27.60 47.31 -30.22
N ALA A 2 -26.53 46.65 -30.66
CA ALA A 2 -26.39 45.21 -30.57
C ALA A 2 -25.71 44.84 -29.24
N ASN A 3 -26.44 44.14 -28.36
CA ASN A 3 -25.87 43.55 -27.14
C ASN A 3 -24.76 42.58 -27.54
N GLN A 4 -23.50 43.00 -27.38
CA GLN A 4 -22.36 42.10 -27.47
C GLN A 4 -22.50 41.07 -26.35
N LYS A 5 -23.06 39.91 -26.70
CA LYS A 5 -23.16 38.77 -25.79
C LYS A 5 -21.75 38.45 -25.30
N ASN A 6 -21.60 38.38 -23.98
CA ASN A 6 -20.36 38.02 -23.31
C ASN A 6 -19.99 36.56 -23.64
N ARG A 7 -19.39 36.36 -24.81
CA ARG A 7 -19.04 35.06 -25.41
C ARG A 7 -18.19 34.21 -24.47
N LYS A 8 -17.38 34.87 -23.63
CA LYS A 8 -16.58 34.23 -22.56
C LYS A 8 -17.45 33.59 -21.47
N LYS A 9 -18.61 34.17 -21.14
CA LYS A 9 -19.53 33.64 -20.14
C LYS A 9 -20.32 32.45 -20.69
N GLU A 10 -20.73 32.50 -21.96
CA GLU A 10 -21.36 31.37 -22.64
C GLU A 10 -20.41 30.19 -22.75
N LEU A 11 -19.16 30.41 -23.20
CA LEU A 11 -18.14 29.36 -23.25
C LEU A 11 -17.91 28.70 -21.88
N ARG A 12 -17.78 29.50 -20.81
CA ARG A 12 -17.64 28.93 -19.45
C ARG A 12 -18.85 28.12 -19.01
N GLN A 13 -20.05 28.57 -19.34
CA GLN A 13 -21.27 27.87 -18.96
C GLN A 13 -21.46 26.59 -19.79
N GLU A 14 -21.01 26.59 -21.05
CA GLU A 14 -21.00 25.44 -21.93
C GLU A 14 -19.98 24.39 -21.49
N LEU A 15 -18.74 24.79 -21.14
CA LEU A 15 -17.74 23.90 -20.55
C LEU A 15 -18.21 23.30 -19.20
N LYS A 16 -18.96 24.08 -18.40
CA LYS A 16 -19.57 23.58 -17.16
C LYS A 16 -20.72 22.59 -17.41
N ARG A 17 -21.50 22.76 -18.48
CA ARG A 17 -22.54 21.81 -18.91
C ARG A 17 -21.94 20.53 -19.51
N GLN A 18 -20.79 20.64 -20.16
CA GLN A 18 -20.02 19.51 -20.69
C GLN A 18 -19.27 18.73 -19.59
N GLY A 19 -19.30 19.21 -18.34
CA GLY A 19 -18.69 18.52 -17.19
C GLY A 19 -17.18 18.68 -17.08
N ILE A 20 -16.56 19.49 -17.95
CA ILE A 20 -15.11 19.71 -18.07
C ILE A 20 -14.59 20.61 -16.94
N THR A 21 -15.42 21.53 -16.46
CA THR A 21 -15.05 22.44 -15.36
C THR A 21 -15.99 22.27 -14.18
N GLY A 22 -15.47 21.73 -13.08
CA GLY A 22 -16.19 21.61 -11.80
C GLY A 22 -16.35 20.19 -11.27
N GLN A 23 -15.53 19.23 -11.71
CA GLN A 23 -15.40 17.93 -11.04
C GLN A 23 -14.31 18.02 -9.97
N ASP A 24 -14.68 17.75 -8.72
CA ASP A 24 -13.78 17.72 -7.55
C ASP A 24 -12.82 16.52 -7.55
N HIS A 25 -12.85 15.67 -8.58
CA HIS A 25 -12.04 14.46 -8.69
C HIS A 25 -11.86 14.11 -10.18
N PRO A 26 -10.62 14.09 -10.72
CA PRO A 26 -10.40 13.72 -12.11
C PRO A 26 -10.72 12.23 -12.32
N LYS A 27 -11.39 11.94 -13.43
CA LYS A 27 -11.78 10.58 -13.81
C LYS A 27 -10.57 9.88 -14.44
N VAL A 28 -9.90 9.02 -13.68
CA VAL A 28 -8.76 8.22 -14.14
C VAL A 28 -9.25 7.13 -15.09
N VAL A 29 -8.63 7.02 -16.28
CA VAL A 29 -8.90 5.98 -17.26
C VAL A 29 -7.58 5.27 -17.58
N THR A 30 -7.55 3.95 -17.43
CA THR A 30 -6.41 3.09 -17.77
C THR A 30 -6.57 2.53 -19.19
N LEU A 31 -5.49 2.49 -19.98
CA LEU A 31 -5.48 2.01 -21.37
C LEU A 31 -4.26 1.10 -21.64
N ASP A 32 -4.49 -0.02 -22.32
CA ASP A 32 -3.46 -0.99 -22.72
C ASP A 32 -2.81 -0.66 -24.07
N LYS A 33 -1.53 -1.08 -24.25
CA LYS A 33 -0.61 -0.78 -25.37
C LYS A 33 -1.07 -1.11 -26.80
N GLY A 34 -2.30 -1.59 -26.99
CA GLY A 34 -2.90 -1.88 -28.30
C GLY A 34 -4.07 -0.99 -28.69
N THR A 35 -4.42 0.04 -27.90
CA THR A 35 -5.56 0.91 -28.23
C THR A 35 -5.18 2.04 -29.18
N ASP A 36 -5.92 2.14 -30.29
CA ASP A 36 -5.85 3.23 -31.25
C ASP A 36 -6.06 4.59 -30.56
N ILE A 37 -4.99 5.37 -30.51
CA ILE A 37 -4.87 6.73 -29.95
C ILE A 37 -5.84 7.77 -30.54
N THR A 38 -6.62 7.44 -31.56
CA THR A 38 -7.61 8.32 -32.19
C THR A 38 -8.97 8.34 -31.48
N ALA A 39 -9.17 7.52 -30.45
CA ALA A 39 -10.42 7.45 -29.68
C ALA A 39 -10.36 8.07 -28.27
N ILE A 40 -9.36 8.92 -27.99
CA ILE A 40 -9.19 9.54 -26.66
C ILE A 40 -9.98 10.87 -26.62
N PRO A 41 -11.01 11.01 -25.77
CA PRO A 41 -11.60 12.32 -25.48
C PRO A 41 -10.58 13.19 -24.75
N THR A 42 -10.48 14.43 -25.23
CA THR A 42 -9.42 15.40 -24.94
C THR A 42 -9.57 16.04 -23.55
N ASP A 43 -9.53 15.25 -22.47
CA ASP A 43 -9.84 15.72 -21.10
C ASP A 43 -9.05 14.98 -19.99
N ALA A 44 -7.73 14.81 -20.16
CA ALA A 44 -6.86 14.29 -19.09
C ALA A 44 -5.64 15.20 -18.88
N GLU A 45 -5.61 15.91 -17.75
CA GLU A 45 -4.68 17.00 -17.42
C GLU A 45 -3.41 16.53 -16.70
N THR A 46 -3.27 15.23 -16.39
CA THR A 46 -1.99 14.65 -15.96
C THR A 46 -1.97 13.16 -16.29
N VAL A 47 -1.08 12.77 -17.20
CA VAL A 47 -0.75 11.37 -17.45
C VAL A 47 0.54 11.11 -16.70
N GLU A 48 0.45 10.55 -15.50
CA GLU A 48 1.62 9.93 -14.88
C GLU A 48 1.90 8.65 -15.67
N ILE A 49 2.87 8.76 -16.58
CA ILE A 49 3.49 7.61 -17.20
C ILE A 49 4.32 6.96 -16.10
N VAL A 50 3.69 6.11 -15.28
CA VAL A 50 4.44 5.16 -14.47
C VAL A 50 5.01 4.18 -15.49
N GLU A 51 6.25 4.43 -15.91
CA GLU A 51 7.01 3.42 -16.62
C GLU A 51 6.92 2.16 -15.78
N LYS A 52 6.25 1.13 -16.31
CA LYS A 52 6.25 -0.20 -15.72
C LYS A 52 7.74 -0.54 -15.53
N PRO A 53 8.26 -0.58 -14.29
CA PRO A 53 9.68 -0.78 -14.07
C PRO A 53 10.07 -2.07 -14.78
N SER A 54 11.20 -2.03 -15.48
CA SER A 54 11.63 -3.21 -16.23
C SER A 54 11.74 -4.39 -15.26
N PHE A 55 11.46 -5.61 -15.72
CA PHE A 55 11.63 -6.80 -14.89
C PHE A 55 13.01 -6.84 -14.22
N GLU A 56 14.05 -6.34 -14.91
CA GLU A 56 15.40 -6.22 -14.35
C GLU A 56 15.51 -5.23 -13.19
N GLU A 57 14.75 -4.13 -13.19
CA GLU A 57 14.71 -3.19 -12.07
C GLU A 57 13.91 -3.76 -10.90
N PHE A 58 12.76 -4.38 -11.20
CA PHE A 58 11.96 -5.06 -10.19
C PHE A 58 12.76 -6.17 -9.49
N ALA A 59 13.46 -7.01 -10.26
CA ALA A 59 14.28 -8.10 -9.74
C ALA A 59 15.56 -7.64 -9.01
N LYS A 60 16.01 -6.40 -9.22
CA LYS A 60 17.15 -5.80 -8.53
C LYS A 60 16.78 -5.15 -7.19
N ASN A 61 15.49 -5.10 -6.84
CA ASN A 61 15.09 -4.54 -5.55
C ASN A 61 15.69 -5.37 -4.41
N PRO A 62 16.28 -4.72 -3.38
CA PRO A 62 16.89 -5.42 -2.25
C PRO A 62 15.89 -6.29 -1.50
N GLU A 63 14.61 -5.92 -1.52
CA GLU A 63 13.53 -6.67 -0.86
C GLU A 63 13.18 -7.99 -1.56
N LEU A 64 13.56 -8.14 -2.84
CA LEU A 64 13.41 -9.37 -3.62
C LEU A 64 14.75 -10.12 -3.81
N GLU A 65 15.84 -9.57 -3.27
CA GLU A 65 17.20 -10.10 -3.34
C GLU A 65 17.31 -11.38 -2.49
N GLY A 66 16.79 -12.48 -3.04
CA GLY A 66 16.63 -13.75 -2.32
C GLY A 66 15.51 -14.62 -2.86
N LEU A 67 14.60 -14.05 -3.67
CA LEU A 67 13.65 -14.81 -4.48
C LEU A 67 14.31 -15.30 -5.77
N SER A 68 13.92 -16.50 -6.20
CA SER A 68 14.32 -17.02 -7.51
C SER A 68 13.69 -16.19 -8.62
N ALA A 69 14.41 -15.95 -9.72
CA ALA A 69 13.91 -15.16 -10.86
C ALA A 69 12.57 -15.67 -11.42
N ASP A 70 12.31 -16.98 -11.33
CA ASP A 70 11.04 -17.59 -11.74
C ASP A 70 9.85 -17.09 -10.88
N LYS A 71 10.07 -16.93 -9.57
CA LYS A 71 9.06 -16.40 -8.63
C LYS A 71 8.79 -14.92 -8.86
N VAL A 72 9.86 -14.13 -9.02
CA VAL A 72 9.78 -12.71 -9.34
C VAL A 72 9.04 -12.51 -10.66
N LYS A 73 9.26 -13.40 -11.64
CA LYS A 73 8.55 -13.38 -12.92
C LYS A 73 7.07 -13.68 -12.75
N SER A 74 6.70 -14.66 -11.94
CA SER A 74 5.29 -14.93 -11.63
C SER A 74 4.62 -13.75 -10.93
N LEU A 75 5.29 -13.10 -9.97
CA LEU A 75 4.78 -11.88 -9.31
C LEU A 75 4.52 -10.76 -10.33
N TYR A 76 5.49 -10.52 -11.22
CA TYR A 76 5.35 -9.51 -12.28
C TYR A 76 4.24 -9.83 -13.28
N ASP A 77 4.02 -11.11 -13.59
CA ASP A 77 2.92 -11.58 -14.45
C ASP A 77 1.54 -11.36 -13.80
N GLN A 78 1.46 -11.46 -12.47
CA GLN A 78 0.29 -11.09 -11.67
C GLN A 78 0.05 -9.58 -11.56
N GLY A 79 0.92 -8.77 -12.18
CA GLY A 79 0.79 -7.32 -12.20
C GLY A 79 1.51 -6.61 -11.05
N ILE A 80 2.15 -7.34 -10.13
CA ILE A 80 2.95 -6.76 -9.04
C ILE A 80 4.24 -6.21 -9.65
N THR A 81 4.29 -4.89 -9.81
CA THR A 81 5.45 -4.22 -10.41
C THR A 81 6.31 -3.45 -9.40
N SER A 82 5.78 -3.25 -8.20
CA SER A 82 6.48 -2.62 -7.09
C SER A 82 6.32 -3.42 -5.79
N PRO A 83 7.30 -3.36 -4.88
CA PRO A 83 7.17 -3.94 -3.54
C PRO A 83 5.98 -3.35 -2.78
N GLU A 84 5.68 -2.07 -2.96
CA GLU A 84 4.48 -1.46 -2.36
C GLU A 84 3.18 -2.11 -2.81
N GLU A 85 3.13 -2.70 -4.02
CA GLU A 85 1.98 -3.47 -4.46
C GLU A 85 1.87 -4.78 -3.68
N ILE A 86 3.00 -5.44 -3.36
CA ILE A 86 3.04 -6.65 -2.54
C ILE A 86 2.36 -6.42 -1.19
N LYS A 87 2.53 -5.23 -0.58
CA LYS A 87 1.82 -4.84 0.66
C LYS A 87 0.30 -4.89 0.49
N ASN A 88 -0.24 -4.53 -0.67
CA ASN A 88 -1.68 -4.51 -0.92
C ASN A 88 -2.23 -5.90 -1.27
N PHE A 89 -1.38 -6.84 -1.66
CA PHE A 89 -1.76 -8.22 -1.93
C PHE A 89 -1.91 -9.03 -0.65
N LYS A 90 -2.82 -10.00 -0.69
CA LYS A 90 -3.08 -10.93 0.40
C LYS A 90 -2.10 -12.10 0.35
N GLU A 91 -1.77 -12.69 1.49
CA GLU A 91 -0.97 -13.91 1.62
C GLU A 91 -1.58 -15.04 0.80
N GLU A 92 -2.91 -15.17 0.80
CA GLU A 92 -3.63 -16.16 0.00
C GLU A 92 -3.41 -15.96 -1.51
N GLU A 93 -3.42 -14.70 -1.97
CA GLU A 93 -3.18 -14.36 -3.38
C GLU A 93 -1.73 -14.66 -3.75
N LEU A 94 -0.77 -14.34 -2.88
CA LEU A 94 0.63 -14.68 -3.10
C LEU A 94 0.86 -16.19 -3.07
N LEU A 95 0.15 -16.94 -2.24
CA LEU A 95 0.27 -18.40 -2.15
C LEU A 95 -0.31 -19.12 -3.38
N ASP A 96 -1.33 -18.54 -4.02
CA ASP A 96 -1.92 -19.07 -5.26
C ASP A 96 -0.97 -18.90 -6.46
N ILE A 97 -0.02 -17.95 -6.38
CA ILE A 97 0.99 -17.73 -7.41
C ILE A 97 1.88 -18.97 -7.53
N LYS A 98 1.86 -19.57 -8.72
CA LYS A 98 2.68 -20.73 -9.06
C LYS A 98 4.16 -20.48 -8.72
N GLY A 99 4.68 -21.27 -7.78
CA GLY A 99 6.08 -21.24 -7.35
C GLY A 99 6.38 -20.33 -6.16
N VAL A 100 5.41 -19.52 -5.73
CA VAL A 100 5.44 -18.84 -4.44
C VAL A 100 4.89 -19.81 -3.40
N GLY A 101 5.63 -19.99 -2.31
CA GLY A 101 5.23 -20.86 -1.19
C GLY A 101 5.25 -20.09 0.12
N PRO A 102 4.83 -20.70 1.23
CA PRO A 102 4.71 -20.02 2.53
C PRO A 102 6.05 -19.40 2.97
N ALA A 103 7.16 -20.12 2.77
CA ALA A 103 8.51 -19.60 3.05
C ALA A 103 8.92 -18.38 2.19
N THR A 104 8.25 -18.15 1.07
CA THR A 104 8.47 -16.97 0.23
C THR A 104 7.59 -15.81 0.69
N VAL A 105 6.34 -16.11 1.05
CA VAL A 105 5.43 -15.09 1.61
C VAL A 105 5.95 -14.57 2.95
N GLU A 106 6.47 -15.45 3.81
CA GLU A 106 7.11 -15.07 5.08
C GLU A 106 8.25 -14.07 4.85
N LYS A 107 9.18 -14.41 3.95
CA LYS A 107 10.27 -13.48 3.58
C LYS A 107 9.79 -12.16 3.02
N LEU A 108 8.78 -12.19 2.13
CA LEU A 108 8.18 -10.97 1.58
C LEU A 108 7.49 -10.15 2.67
N SER A 109 6.88 -10.80 3.66
CA SER A 109 6.24 -10.13 4.79
C SER A 109 7.25 -9.52 5.76
N GLU A 110 8.45 -10.10 5.87
CA GLU A 110 9.54 -9.54 6.66
C GLU A 110 10.20 -8.33 5.97
N THR A 111 10.46 -8.43 4.66
CA THR A 111 11.13 -7.37 3.90
C THR A 111 10.19 -6.25 3.51
N VAL A 112 9.12 -6.60 2.80
CA VAL A 112 8.18 -5.66 2.19
C VAL A 112 6.92 -5.48 3.04
N GLY A 113 6.45 -6.51 3.73
CA GLY A 113 5.10 -6.55 4.29
C GLY A 113 4.07 -7.03 3.27
N VAL A 114 3.05 -7.75 3.76
CA VAL A 114 1.98 -8.39 2.98
C VAL A 114 0.67 -8.19 3.75
N ASP A 115 -0.51 -8.24 3.10
CA ASP A 115 -1.83 -8.10 3.79
C ASP A 115 -2.09 -6.71 4.41
N GLY A 116 -1.46 -5.66 3.90
CA GLY A 116 -1.47 -4.33 4.51
C GLY A 116 -0.75 -4.28 5.86
N LYS A 117 -0.04 -5.36 6.22
CA LYS A 117 0.91 -5.40 7.33
C LYS A 117 2.21 -4.78 6.81
N GLY A 118 2.68 -3.72 7.46
CA GLY A 118 3.99 -3.14 7.17
C GLY A 118 5.10 -4.13 7.52
N SER A 119 6.30 -3.92 7.00
CA SER A 119 7.48 -4.73 7.37
C SER A 119 7.78 -4.62 8.87
N LEU A 120 8.52 -5.60 9.42
CA LEU A 120 8.99 -5.55 10.81
C LEU A 120 9.79 -4.27 11.09
N ASN A 121 10.56 -3.81 10.11
CA ASN A 121 11.34 -2.58 10.23
C ASN A 121 10.43 -1.35 10.35
N GLU A 122 9.45 -1.22 9.45
CA GLU A 122 8.45 -0.13 9.52
C GLU A 122 7.65 -0.18 10.83
N PHE A 123 7.30 -1.37 11.30
CA PHE A 123 6.61 -1.55 12.58
C PHE A 123 7.49 -1.09 13.75
N SER A 124 8.77 -1.45 13.76
CA SER A 124 9.74 -1.06 14.79
C SER A 124 10.01 0.45 14.83
N GLU A 125 9.81 1.15 13.72
CA GLU A 125 9.92 2.60 13.62
C GLU A 125 8.67 3.34 14.11
N LEU A 126 7.57 2.64 14.40
CA LEU A 126 6.36 3.28 14.93
C LEU A 126 6.64 3.92 16.28
N LYS A 127 6.13 5.14 16.46
CA LYS A 127 6.23 5.88 17.72
C LYS A 127 5.65 5.09 18.90
N GLU A 128 4.63 4.28 18.66
CA GLU A 128 3.97 3.45 19.66
C GLU A 128 4.90 2.39 20.27
N VAL A 129 5.76 1.78 19.44
CA VAL A 129 6.74 0.78 19.90
C VAL A 129 8.15 1.35 20.08
N ALA A 130 8.35 2.64 19.83
CA ALA A 130 9.59 3.32 20.09
C ALA A 130 9.96 3.18 21.59
N ASP A 131 11.21 2.79 21.89
CA ASP A 131 11.72 2.45 23.23
C ASP A 131 11.36 1.05 23.77
N ILE A 132 10.65 0.24 22.99
CA ILE A 132 10.45 -1.18 23.30
C ILE A 132 11.66 -1.99 22.80
N ARG A 133 12.04 -3.02 23.55
CA ARG A 133 13.11 -3.95 23.15
C ARG A 133 12.72 -4.64 21.84
N SER A 134 13.62 -4.69 20.87
CA SER A 134 13.39 -5.29 19.53
C SER A 134 12.80 -6.70 19.58
N ASP A 135 13.29 -7.54 20.51
CA ASP A 135 12.78 -8.90 20.75
C ASP A 135 11.26 -8.92 21.09
N LEU A 136 10.78 -7.93 21.86
CA LEU A 136 9.35 -7.81 22.17
C LEU A 136 8.54 -7.27 20.98
N VAL A 137 9.14 -6.39 20.18
CA VAL A 137 8.53 -5.85 18.96
C VAL A 137 8.34 -6.94 17.91
N GLU A 138 9.34 -7.82 17.75
CA GLU A 138 9.24 -9.03 16.91
C GLU A 138 8.11 -9.94 17.38
N MET A 139 7.98 -10.18 18.69
CA MET A 139 6.86 -11.00 19.20
C MET A 139 5.49 -10.36 18.95
N LEU A 140 5.36 -9.04 19.12
CA LEU A 140 4.13 -8.33 18.76
C LEU A 140 3.79 -8.50 17.27
N TYR A 141 4.80 -8.43 16.41
CA TYR A 141 4.65 -8.62 14.97
C TYR A 141 4.18 -10.04 14.62
N HIS A 142 4.77 -11.07 15.24
CA HIS A 142 4.38 -12.47 15.05
C HIS A 142 2.97 -12.78 15.56
N GLU A 143 2.53 -12.11 16.64
CA GLU A 143 1.15 -12.17 17.12
C GLU A 143 0.16 -11.42 16.20
N GLY A 144 0.66 -10.75 15.16
CA GLY A 144 -0.15 -10.08 14.15
C GLY A 144 -0.48 -8.63 14.49
N ILE A 145 0.23 -8.03 15.45
CA ILE A 145 0.19 -6.59 15.71
C ILE A 145 1.25 -5.93 14.84
N THR A 146 0.83 -5.46 13.66
CA THR A 146 1.75 -4.88 12.67
C THR A 146 1.45 -3.41 12.40
N THR A 147 0.35 -2.87 12.94
CA THR A 147 -0.01 -1.46 12.79
C THR A 147 -0.54 -0.86 14.09
N ALA A 148 -0.48 0.47 14.15
CA ALA A 148 -1.13 1.29 15.19
C ALA A 148 -2.62 0.94 15.40
N ALA A 149 -3.31 0.60 14.30
CA ALA A 149 -4.72 0.26 14.32
C ALA A 149 -4.98 -1.13 14.92
N ASP A 150 -4.03 -2.06 14.81
CA ASP A 150 -4.17 -3.41 15.35
C ASP A 150 -4.20 -3.41 16.87
N PHE A 151 -3.48 -2.49 17.54
CA PHE A 151 -3.56 -2.33 19.00
C PHE A 151 -5.01 -2.15 19.50
N LYS A 152 -5.92 -1.59 18.69
CA LYS A 152 -7.33 -1.41 19.04
C LYS A 152 -8.11 -2.72 19.16
N LYS A 153 -7.62 -3.81 18.56
CA LYS A 153 -8.21 -5.15 18.62
C LYS A 153 -7.78 -5.89 19.89
N TRP A 154 -6.59 -5.57 20.40
CA TRP A 154 -5.94 -6.25 21.53
C TRP A 154 -6.24 -5.57 22.86
N SER A 155 -6.49 -6.36 23.91
CA SER A 155 -6.65 -5.85 25.27
C SER A 155 -5.34 -5.90 26.06
N LYS A 156 -5.31 -5.26 27.24
CA LYS A 156 -4.15 -5.31 28.14
C LYS A 156 -3.83 -6.73 28.59
N ASP A 157 -4.86 -7.54 28.85
CA ASP A 157 -4.70 -8.93 29.28
C ASP A 157 -4.12 -9.79 28.16
N ASP A 158 -4.61 -9.59 26.92
CA ASP A 158 -4.08 -10.30 25.75
C ASP A 158 -2.60 -9.99 25.53
N LEU A 159 -2.20 -8.72 25.68
CA LEU A 159 -0.80 -8.32 25.56
C LEU A 159 0.08 -8.93 26.65
N ILE A 160 -0.40 -8.99 27.89
CA ILE A 160 0.35 -9.59 29.02
C ILE A 160 0.44 -11.12 28.87
N ALA A 161 -0.52 -11.75 28.18
CA ALA A 161 -0.50 -13.18 27.89
C ALA A 161 0.58 -13.54 26.85
N ILE A 162 1.05 -12.59 26.04
CA ILE A 162 2.16 -12.81 25.10
C ILE A 162 3.45 -13.04 25.90
N ASN A 163 4.15 -14.11 25.56
CA ASN A 163 5.38 -14.50 26.24
C ASN A 163 6.39 -13.33 26.26
N GLY A 164 6.90 -12.98 27.43
CA GLY A 164 7.89 -11.90 27.59
C GLY A 164 7.34 -10.47 27.60
N ILE A 165 6.07 -10.23 27.27
CA ILE A 165 5.44 -8.91 27.41
C ILE A 165 4.94 -8.73 28.84
N GLY A 166 5.58 -7.80 29.56
CA GLY A 166 5.19 -7.44 30.92
C GLY A 166 4.25 -6.24 30.98
N PRO A 167 3.65 -5.97 32.14
CA PRO A 167 2.83 -4.77 32.37
C PRO A 167 3.61 -3.48 32.05
N ALA A 168 4.92 -3.45 32.36
CA ALA A 168 5.78 -2.31 32.02
C ALA A 168 5.82 -2.01 30.52
N THR A 169 5.80 -3.04 29.67
CA THR A 169 5.77 -2.86 28.20
C THR A 169 4.42 -2.33 27.76
N VAL A 170 3.33 -2.83 28.35
CA VAL A 170 1.96 -2.36 28.05
C VAL A 170 1.76 -0.90 28.48
N ASP A 171 2.30 -0.52 29.65
CA ASP A 171 2.29 0.88 30.09
C ASP A 171 3.04 1.78 29.10
N LYS A 172 4.25 1.37 28.66
CA LYS A 172 4.99 2.09 27.63
C LYS A 172 4.23 2.24 26.31
N LEU A 173 3.60 1.16 25.83
CA LEU A 173 2.77 1.20 24.61
C LEU A 173 1.66 2.26 24.74
N VAL A 174 0.97 2.28 25.88
CA VAL A 174 -0.11 3.23 26.15
C VAL A 174 0.42 4.66 26.30
N GLU A 175 1.56 4.86 26.98
CA GLU A 175 2.23 6.16 27.09
C GLU A 175 2.67 6.71 25.73
N ASN A 176 3.13 5.84 24.84
CA ASN A 176 3.53 6.18 23.48
C ASN A 176 2.34 6.47 22.54
N GLY A 177 1.11 6.16 22.97
CA GLY A 177 -0.13 6.49 22.28
C GLY A 177 -0.89 5.31 21.70
N ALA A 178 -0.49 4.06 21.98
CA ALA A 178 -1.19 2.87 21.52
C ALA A 178 -2.59 2.81 22.15
N LYS A 179 -3.62 2.75 21.30
CA LYS A 179 -5.01 2.69 21.75
C LYS A 179 -5.46 1.24 21.87
N LEU A 180 -5.37 0.70 23.07
CA LEU A 180 -5.82 -0.66 23.38
C LEU A 180 -7.33 -0.76 23.49
N LYS A 181 -7.84 -1.97 23.24
CA LYS A 181 -9.21 -2.34 23.59
C LYS A 181 -9.40 -2.26 25.11
N LYS A 182 -10.52 -1.67 25.51
CA LYS A 182 -10.91 -1.50 26.91
C LYS A 182 -11.38 -2.80 27.54
#